data_AF-A0A4R2J2Y1-F1
#
_entry.id   AF-A0A4R2J2Y1-F1
#
_cell.length_a   1.000
_cell.length_b   1.000
_cell.length_c   1.000
_cell.angle_alpha   90.00
_cell.angle_beta   90.00
_cell.angle_gamma   90.00
#
_symmetry.space_group_name_H-M   'P 1'
#
loop_
_entity.id
_entity.type
_entity.pdbx_description
1 polymer ?
#
loop_
_entity_poly.entity_id
_entity_poly.type
_entity_poly.pdbx_seq_one_letter_code
_entity_poly.pdbx_strand_id
1 'polypeptide(L)'
;MLAPTTTPDLAAYDVILVNSSGGKDSQAMLDEVCTLASTTGVLHRVTVLHCALGHVEWPGTRELARTQAEHYGVRYEERHREQGLLLDQVRRRGRWPSSSARYCTSDQKRGPARKLITQLVAELGDLHRPASVLNCLGLRAEESRARLMKARLSRDEATSSGRRTVDTWLPIHDWTEEQVWQRIRASGAPYHPAYDQGMSRLSCSLCVLASRADLVRAAQLRPELAAEYAELETQIQHRFRNDLSMAEIVTAAEQAAIVESSKGMATIELGQGELWWPRSERQTDRYGTVFLVTGPEAVDCVSFENAPVGQRGRLVAVVVETRRSNHCGDLTRGLAPSTPMVGEEVTLGAGTLFTETDRDLGRTNAVGLAPDDDRDTDWLDPRALYRCHNQIVRLELRTGSHFNRRVPGTRPHAA
;
A
#
# COMPACT_ATOMS: atom_id res chain seq x y z
N MET A 1 -19.25 -31.53 20.78
CA MET A 1 -18.43 -32.42 19.94
C MET A 1 -18.48 -31.90 18.51
N LEU A 2 -17.41 -31.30 18.01
CA LEU A 2 -17.26 -30.99 16.59
C LEU A 2 -16.99 -32.33 15.89
N ALA A 3 -17.80 -32.68 14.88
CA ALA A 3 -17.59 -33.91 14.11
C ALA A 3 -16.17 -33.92 13.52
N PRO A 4 -15.48 -35.08 13.51
CA PRO A 4 -14.15 -35.19 12.90
C PRO A 4 -14.21 -34.75 11.43
N THR A 5 -13.21 -33.95 11.05
CA THR A 5 -12.96 -33.46 9.69
C THR A 5 -12.74 -34.65 8.75
N THR A 6 -13.78 -35.07 8.04
CA THR A 6 -13.61 -36.01 6.93
C THR A 6 -13.26 -35.23 5.67
N THR A 7 -11.97 -35.14 5.39
CA THR A 7 -11.49 -34.88 4.02
C THR A 7 -12.16 -35.89 3.09
N PRO A 8 -12.85 -35.45 2.02
CA PRO A 8 -13.47 -36.38 1.09
C PRO A 8 -12.40 -37.19 0.36
N ASP A 9 -12.77 -38.38 -0.11
CA ASP A 9 -11.91 -39.14 -1.02
C ASP A 9 -11.88 -38.44 -2.39
N LEU A 10 -10.77 -37.76 -2.70
CA LEU A 10 -10.59 -37.06 -3.97
C LEU A 10 -10.64 -38.00 -5.18
N ALA A 11 -10.32 -39.30 -5.03
CA ALA A 11 -10.36 -40.26 -6.13
C ALA A 11 -11.79 -40.55 -6.61
N ALA A 12 -12.79 -40.35 -5.74
CA ALA A 12 -14.21 -40.53 -6.04
C ALA A 12 -14.80 -39.44 -6.95
N TYR A 13 -14.05 -38.37 -7.22
CA TYR A 13 -14.50 -37.25 -8.06
C TYR A 13 -13.81 -37.27 -9.42
N ASP A 14 -14.60 -37.03 -10.47
CA ASP A 14 -14.14 -36.95 -11.86
C ASP A 14 -13.58 -35.56 -12.17
N VAL A 15 -14.10 -34.52 -11.51
CA VAL A 15 -13.65 -33.12 -11.62
C VAL A 15 -13.43 -32.54 -10.24
N ILE A 16 -12.28 -31.89 -10.01
CA ILE A 16 -11.99 -31.13 -8.79
C ILE A 16 -11.81 -29.67 -9.19
N LEU A 17 -12.79 -28.83 -8.86
CA LEU A 17 -12.78 -27.40 -9.16
C LEU A 17 -12.33 -26.60 -7.94
N VAL A 18 -11.26 -25.82 -8.07
CA VAL A 18 -10.73 -24.96 -7.02
C VAL A 18 -11.01 -23.50 -7.36
N ASN A 19 -11.82 -22.81 -6.56
CA ASN A 19 -12.15 -21.40 -6.80
C ASN A 19 -11.06 -20.48 -6.23
N SER A 20 -10.37 -19.73 -7.09
CA SER A 20 -9.32 -18.79 -6.71
C SER A 20 -9.76 -17.33 -6.86
N SER A 21 -9.58 -16.54 -5.79
CA SER A 21 -9.70 -15.08 -5.84
C SER A 21 -8.34 -14.38 -5.89
N GLY A 22 -7.24 -15.14 -6.00
CA GLY A 22 -5.87 -14.63 -5.82
C GLY A 22 -5.54 -14.18 -4.39
N GLY A 23 -6.45 -14.43 -3.43
CA GLY A 23 -6.27 -14.08 -2.02
C GLY A 23 -5.69 -15.24 -1.20
N LYS A 24 -5.23 -14.92 0.01
CA LYS A 24 -4.57 -15.82 0.96
C LYS A 24 -5.36 -17.12 1.20
N ASP A 25 -6.66 -17.02 1.47
CA ASP A 25 -7.47 -18.19 1.80
C ASP A 25 -7.63 -19.12 0.60
N SER A 26 -7.88 -18.57 -0.60
CA SER A 26 -7.96 -19.39 -1.81
C SER A 26 -6.61 -19.98 -2.22
N GLN A 27 -5.50 -19.29 -1.96
CA GLN A 27 -4.15 -19.79 -2.23
C GLN A 27 -3.79 -20.95 -1.29
N ALA A 28 -4.03 -20.80 0.01
CA ALA A 28 -3.79 -21.87 0.99
C ALA A 28 -4.68 -23.09 0.71
N MET A 29 -5.93 -22.87 0.32
CA MET A 29 -6.82 -23.93 -0.13
C MET A 29 -6.27 -24.63 -1.38
N LEU A 30 -5.79 -23.88 -2.38
CA LEU A 30 -5.23 -24.46 -3.60
C LEU A 30 -4.06 -25.39 -3.27
N ASP A 31 -3.13 -24.93 -2.45
CA ASP A 31 -2.00 -25.75 -1.98
C ASP A 31 -2.45 -27.04 -1.30
N GLU A 32 -3.40 -26.95 -0.35
CA GLU A 32 -3.93 -28.11 0.35
C GLU A 32 -4.59 -29.12 -0.60
N VAL A 33 -5.46 -28.64 -1.50
CA VAL A 33 -6.15 -29.49 -2.46
C VAL A 33 -5.16 -30.13 -3.44
N CYS A 34 -4.19 -29.39 -3.96
CA CYS A 34 -3.17 -29.92 -4.86
C CYS A 34 -2.25 -30.93 -4.18
N THR A 35 -1.89 -30.71 -2.91
CA THR A 35 -1.09 -31.67 -2.12
C THR A 35 -1.83 -32.99 -1.93
N LEU A 36 -3.11 -32.92 -1.55
CA LEU A 36 -3.96 -34.10 -1.40
C LEU A 36 -4.18 -34.81 -2.74
N ALA A 37 -4.49 -34.05 -3.81
CA ALA A 37 -4.71 -34.61 -5.14
C ALA A 37 -3.44 -35.27 -5.71
N SER A 38 -2.26 -34.70 -5.44
CA SER A 38 -0.97 -35.29 -5.82
C SER A 38 -0.72 -36.60 -5.10
N THR A 39 -0.95 -36.63 -3.79
CA THR A 39 -0.80 -37.84 -2.96
C THR A 39 -1.74 -38.96 -3.41
N THR A 40 -2.97 -38.60 -3.79
CA THR A 40 -3.98 -39.54 -4.29
C THR A 40 -3.80 -39.91 -5.78
N GLY A 41 -2.88 -39.26 -6.52
CA GLY A 41 -2.65 -39.52 -7.94
C GLY A 41 -3.69 -38.94 -8.90
N VAL A 42 -4.49 -37.98 -8.46
CA VAL A 42 -5.59 -37.36 -9.23
C VAL A 42 -5.39 -35.86 -9.51
N LEU A 43 -4.15 -35.37 -9.39
CA LEU A 43 -3.80 -33.96 -9.67
C LEU A 43 -4.28 -33.49 -11.06
N HIS A 44 -4.23 -34.38 -12.05
CA HIS A 44 -4.70 -34.10 -13.42
C HIS A 44 -6.21 -33.78 -13.52
N ARG A 45 -7.00 -34.07 -12.48
CA ARG A 45 -8.44 -33.74 -12.40
C ARG A 45 -8.71 -32.36 -11.79
N VAL A 46 -7.67 -31.68 -11.30
CA VAL A 46 -7.78 -30.36 -10.67
C VAL A 46 -7.82 -29.27 -11.72
N THR A 47 -8.82 -28.40 -11.62
CA THR A 47 -8.95 -27.16 -12.40
C THR A 47 -9.11 -25.97 -11.45
N VAL A 48 -8.28 -24.96 -11.61
CA VAL A 48 -8.38 -23.68 -10.89
C VAL A 48 -9.26 -22.72 -11.68
N LEU A 49 -10.30 -22.19 -11.06
CA LEU A 49 -11.17 -21.17 -11.63
C LEU A 49 -10.94 -19.82 -10.96
N HIS A 50 -10.60 -18.82 -11.77
CA HIS A 50 -10.67 -17.42 -11.37
C HIS A 50 -11.87 -16.73 -12.04
N CYS A 51 -12.79 -16.19 -11.22
CA CYS A 51 -13.92 -15.40 -11.70
C CYS A 51 -13.56 -13.91 -11.69
N ALA A 52 -13.02 -13.42 -12.81
CA ALA A 52 -12.53 -12.06 -12.96
C ALA A 52 -13.66 -11.02 -12.83
N LEU A 53 -13.37 -9.95 -12.10
CA LEU A 53 -14.28 -8.80 -11.92
C LEU A 53 -13.83 -7.56 -12.72
N GLY A 54 -12.70 -7.65 -13.43
CA GLY A 54 -12.11 -6.57 -14.22
C GLY A 54 -11.28 -5.61 -13.38
N HIS A 55 -11.25 -4.33 -13.75
CA HIS A 55 -10.35 -3.34 -13.16
C HIS A 55 -10.63 -3.01 -11.68
N VAL A 56 -11.76 -3.48 -11.13
CA VAL A 56 -12.09 -3.36 -9.71
C VAL A 56 -11.25 -4.29 -8.83
N GLU A 57 -10.63 -5.34 -9.39
CA GLU A 57 -9.70 -6.21 -8.67
C GLU A 57 -8.38 -5.50 -8.43
N TRP A 58 -7.56 -6.04 -7.53
CA TRP A 58 -6.21 -5.52 -7.33
C TRP A 58 -5.36 -5.77 -8.57
N PRO A 59 -4.51 -4.82 -9.00
CA PRO A 59 -3.67 -5.02 -10.18
C PRO A 59 -2.74 -6.21 -9.95
N GLY A 60 -2.64 -7.10 -10.94
CA GLY A 60 -1.85 -8.34 -10.83
C GLY A 60 -2.60 -9.54 -10.24
N THR A 61 -3.84 -9.39 -9.74
CA THR A 61 -4.61 -10.51 -9.13
C THR A 61 -4.82 -11.66 -10.11
N ARG A 62 -5.15 -11.33 -11.37
CA ARG A 62 -5.43 -12.28 -12.43
C ARG A 62 -4.17 -13.09 -12.78
N GLU A 63 -3.06 -12.37 -12.99
CA GLU A 63 -1.75 -12.94 -13.32
C GLU A 63 -1.24 -13.80 -12.16
N LEU A 64 -1.46 -13.35 -10.93
CA LEU A 64 -1.11 -14.11 -9.73
C LEU A 64 -1.92 -15.41 -9.63
N ALA A 65 -3.24 -15.36 -9.83
CA ALA A 65 -4.07 -16.56 -9.78
C ALA A 65 -3.65 -17.61 -10.83
N ARG A 66 -3.26 -17.16 -12.03
CA ARG A 66 -2.66 -18.03 -13.05
C ARG A 66 -1.33 -18.61 -12.58
N THR A 67 -0.42 -17.76 -12.12
CA THR A 67 0.92 -18.17 -11.62
C THR A 67 0.81 -19.21 -10.50
N GLN A 68 -0.16 -19.04 -9.60
CA GLN A 68 -0.43 -19.98 -8.51
C GLN A 68 -0.92 -21.33 -9.03
N ALA A 69 -1.73 -21.37 -10.10
CA ALA A 69 -2.15 -22.63 -10.72
C ALA A 69 -0.99 -23.32 -11.46
N GLU A 70 -0.20 -22.54 -12.20
CA GLU A 70 0.99 -23.01 -12.93
C GLU A 70 2.04 -23.60 -11.97
N HIS A 71 2.19 -23.02 -10.77
CA HIS A 71 3.07 -23.53 -9.73
C HIS A 71 2.80 -25.01 -9.38
N TYR A 72 1.53 -25.44 -9.40
CA TYR A 72 1.14 -26.84 -9.18
C TYR A 72 0.97 -27.65 -10.48
N GLY A 73 1.21 -27.04 -11.64
CA GLY A 73 1.02 -27.70 -12.94
C GLY A 73 -0.42 -28.10 -13.24
N VAL A 74 -1.41 -27.40 -12.67
CA VAL A 74 -2.85 -27.70 -12.85
C VAL A 74 -3.51 -26.75 -13.84
N ARG A 75 -4.62 -27.19 -14.44
CA ARG A 75 -5.38 -26.40 -15.43
C ARG A 75 -5.88 -25.10 -14.80
N TYR A 76 -5.66 -23.97 -15.47
CA TYR A 76 -6.20 -22.66 -15.08
C TYR A 76 -7.31 -22.23 -16.05
N GLU A 77 -8.44 -21.81 -15.50
CA GLU A 77 -9.57 -21.28 -16.24
C GLU A 77 -9.97 -19.92 -15.68
N GLU A 78 -10.09 -18.95 -16.56
CA GLU A 78 -10.61 -17.63 -16.22
C GLU A 78 -11.98 -17.43 -16.84
N ARG A 79 -12.93 -16.99 -16.03
CA ARG A 79 -14.29 -16.68 -16.49
C ARG A 79 -14.73 -15.34 -15.94
N HIS A 80 -15.66 -14.72 -16.63
CA HIS A 80 -16.33 -13.51 -16.17
C HIS A 80 -17.80 -13.60 -16.55
N ARG A 81 -18.60 -12.68 -16.03
CA ARG A 81 -20.00 -12.58 -16.40
C ARG A 81 -20.15 -11.92 -17.76
N GLU A 82 -20.71 -12.63 -18.73
CA GLU A 82 -20.89 -12.16 -20.11
C GLU A 82 -21.74 -10.88 -20.22
N GLN A 83 -22.76 -10.71 -19.37
CA GLN A 83 -23.65 -9.54 -19.48
C GLN A 83 -23.10 -8.31 -18.73
N GLY A 84 -21.79 -8.14 -18.63
CA GLY A 84 -21.11 -7.03 -17.95
C GLY A 84 -20.59 -7.35 -16.55
N LEU A 85 -19.53 -6.62 -16.18
CA LEU A 85 -18.76 -6.78 -14.95
C LEU A 85 -19.46 -6.10 -13.75
N LEU A 86 -18.76 -6.03 -12.61
CA LEU A 86 -19.36 -5.56 -11.36
C LEU A 86 -19.93 -4.15 -11.46
N LEU A 87 -19.16 -3.17 -11.95
CA LEU A 87 -19.63 -1.78 -12.03
C LEU A 87 -20.73 -1.58 -13.08
N ASP A 88 -20.70 -2.32 -14.19
CA ASP A 88 -21.80 -2.31 -15.18
C ASP A 88 -23.10 -2.85 -14.57
N GLN A 89 -22.98 -3.85 -13.70
CA GLN A 89 -24.11 -4.38 -12.96
C GLN A 89 -24.62 -3.40 -11.90
N VAL A 90 -23.74 -2.71 -11.19
CA VAL A 90 -24.11 -1.65 -10.23
C VAL A 90 -24.87 -0.53 -10.95
N ARG A 91 -24.33 -0.02 -12.07
CA ARG A 91 -24.98 1.01 -12.92
C ARG A 91 -26.39 0.60 -13.32
N ARG A 92 -26.54 -0.59 -13.93
CA ARG A 92 -27.85 -1.06 -14.41
C ARG A 92 -28.86 -1.32 -13.28
N ARG A 93 -28.40 -1.78 -12.11
CA ARG A 93 -29.29 -2.02 -10.97
C ARG A 93 -29.61 -0.75 -10.18
N GLY A 94 -28.84 0.32 -10.37
CA GLY A 94 -28.93 1.55 -9.58
C GLY A 94 -28.64 1.35 -8.09
N ARG A 95 -27.96 0.25 -7.72
CA ARG A 95 -27.74 -0.13 -6.30
C ARG A 95 -26.44 -0.90 -6.11
N TRP A 96 -25.70 -0.56 -5.06
CA TRP A 96 -24.53 -1.33 -4.63
C TRP A 96 -24.92 -2.71 -4.07
N PRO A 97 -24.05 -3.73 -4.16
CA PRO A 97 -24.25 -4.98 -3.46
C PRO A 97 -24.20 -4.76 -1.94
N SER A 98 -24.81 -5.67 -1.17
CA SER A 98 -24.73 -5.62 0.29
C SER A 98 -24.52 -7.02 0.89
N SER A 99 -24.33 -7.09 2.20
CA SER A 99 -24.24 -8.37 2.92
C SER A 99 -25.50 -9.22 2.78
N SER A 100 -26.68 -8.60 2.64
CA SER A 100 -27.98 -9.26 2.42
C SER A 100 -28.31 -9.46 0.93
N ALA A 101 -27.84 -8.59 0.04
CA ALA A 101 -28.06 -8.64 -1.40
C ALA A 101 -26.74 -8.85 -2.16
N ARG A 102 -26.16 -10.05 -2.04
CA ARG A 102 -24.86 -10.42 -2.64
C ARG A 102 -24.99 -10.85 -4.09
N TYR A 103 -25.57 -10.01 -4.94
CA TYR A 103 -25.69 -10.32 -6.38
C TYR A 103 -24.32 -10.46 -7.04
N CYS A 104 -23.29 -9.79 -6.51
CA CYS A 104 -21.91 -9.98 -6.95
C CYS A 104 -21.43 -11.44 -6.75
N THR A 105 -21.88 -12.13 -5.70
CA THR A 105 -21.54 -13.55 -5.50
C THR A 105 -22.38 -14.48 -6.37
N SER A 106 -23.68 -14.23 -6.53
CA SER A 106 -24.53 -15.07 -7.40
C SER A 106 -24.14 -14.94 -8.86
N ASP A 107 -24.03 -13.70 -9.34
CA ASP A 107 -24.02 -13.42 -10.77
C ASP A 107 -22.59 -13.40 -11.30
N GLN A 108 -21.64 -12.81 -10.57
CA GLN A 108 -20.25 -12.67 -11.02
C GLN A 108 -19.38 -13.88 -10.67
N LYS A 109 -19.75 -14.68 -9.67
CA LYS A 109 -18.95 -15.84 -9.22
C LYS A 109 -19.63 -17.17 -9.51
N ARG A 110 -20.80 -17.42 -8.89
CA ARG A 110 -21.48 -18.72 -9.01
C ARG A 110 -21.99 -19.00 -10.43
N GLY A 111 -22.52 -18.00 -11.13
CA GLY A 111 -22.99 -18.14 -12.52
C GLY A 111 -21.89 -18.67 -13.45
N PRO A 112 -20.75 -17.95 -13.58
CA PRO A 112 -19.61 -18.41 -14.37
C PRO A 112 -19.05 -19.77 -13.94
N ALA A 113 -18.97 -20.03 -12.62
CA ALA A 113 -18.52 -21.34 -12.11
C ALA A 113 -19.41 -22.49 -12.58
N ARG A 114 -20.74 -22.34 -12.51
CA ARG A 114 -21.70 -23.36 -12.98
C ARG A 114 -21.58 -23.66 -14.47
N LYS A 115 -21.30 -22.62 -15.28
CA LYS A 115 -21.04 -22.79 -16.71
C LYS A 115 -19.77 -23.61 -16.94
N LEU A 116 -18.67 -23.28 -16.23
CA LEU A 116 -17.44 -24.06 -16.32
C LEU A 116 -17.63 -25.51 -15.86
N ILE A 117 -18.33 -25.75 -14.75
CA ILE A 117 -18.65 -27.12 -14.30
C ILE A 117 -19.38 -27.89 -15.39
N THR A 118 -20.33 -27.26 -16.08
CA THR A 118 -21.07 -27.91 -17.18
C THR A 118 -20.15 -28.22 -18.35
N GLN A 119 -19.23 -27.32 -18.69
CA GLN A 119 -18.21 -27.54 -19.73
C GLN A 119 -17.29 -28.71 -19.36
N LEU A 120 -16.71 -28.71 -18.16
CA LEU A 120 -15.80 -29.76 -17.70
C LEU A 120 -16.48 -31.14 -17.68
N VAL A 121 -17.75 -31.21 -17.23
CA VAL A 121 -18.52 -32.47 -17.28
C VAL A 121 -18.77 -32.93 -18.71
N ALA A 122 -19.01 -32.02 -19.66
CA ALA A 122 -19.19 -32.39 -21.06
C ALA A 122 -17.89 -32.92 -21.69
N GLU A 123 -16.73 -32.38 -21.30
CA GLU A 123 -15.41 -32.82 -21.77
C GLU A 123 -15.08 -34.27 -21.35
N LEU A 124 -15.70 -34.80 -20.29
CA LEU A 124 -15.54 -36.19 -19.85
C LEU A 124 -16.21 -37.22 -20.77
N GLY A 125 -17.15 -36.79 -21.63
CA GLY A 125 -17.93 -37.71 -22.47
C GLY A 125 -18.99 -38.49 -21.68
N ASP A 126 -19.38 -39.65 -22.21
CA ASP A 126 -20.35 -40.54 -21.55
C ASP A 126 -19.65 -41.47 -20.55
N LEU A 127 -19.97 -41.30 -19.27
CA LEU A 127 -19.46 -42.14 -18.18
C LEU A 127 -20.43 -43.28 -17.81
N HIS A 128 -21.59 -43.38 -18.46
CA HIS A 128 -22.71 -44.26 -18.07
C HIS A 128 -23.21 -44.09 -16.63
N ARG A 129 -22.81 -42.99 -15.99
CA ARG A 129 -23.28 -42.52 -14.67
C ARG A 129 -23.18 -40.99 -14.63
N PRO A 130 -23.87 -40.33 -13.69
CA PRO A 130 -23.60 -38.92 -13.43
C PRO A 130 -22.13 -38.70 -13.06
N ALA A 131 -21.51 -37.67 -13.62
CA ALA A 131 -20.17 -37.25 -13.24
C ALA A 131 -20.15 -36.68 -11.82
N SER A 132 -19.13 -37.00 -11.03
CA SER A 132 -18.94 -36.50 -9.67
C SER A 132 -18.01 -35.29 -9.68
N VAL A 133 -18.49 -34.15 -9.18
CA VAL A 133 -17.73 -32.88 -9.16
C VAL A 133 -17.52 -32.42 -7.72
N LEU A 134 -16.27 -32.16 -7.35
CA LEU A 134 -15.90 -31.54 -6.09
C LEU A 134 -15.61 -30.06 -6.29
N ASN A 135 -16.45 -29.19 -5.76
CA ASN A 135 -16.31 -27.74 -5.86
C ASN A 135 -15.73 -27.17 -4.55
N CYS A 136 -14.47 -26.78 -4.57
CA CYS A 136 -13.71 -26.31 -3.41
C CYS A 136 -13.82 -24.79 -3.25
N LEU A 137 -14.16 -24.33 -2.03
CA LEU A 137 -14.24 -22.90 -1.67
C LEU A 137 -13.38 -22.58 -0.44
N GLY A 138 -12.59 -21.52 -0.54
CA GLY A 138 -11.69 -21.05 0.53
C GLY A 138 -12.42 -20.23 1.59
N LEU A 139 -13.41 -20.82 2.27
CA LEU A 139 -14.13 -20.19 3.39
C LEU A 139 -13.64 -20.76 4.71
N ARG A 140 -13.39 -19.90 5.70
CA ARG A 140 -13.00 -20.29 7.05
C ARG A 140 -14.04 -19.91 8.09
N ALA A 141 -14.15 -20.73 9.13
CA ALA A 141 -15.03 -20.54 10.27
C ALA A 141 -14.76 -19.21 10.99
N GLU A 142 -13.48 -18.88 11.16
CA GLU A 142 -12.99 -17.68 11.86
C GLU A 142 -13.43 -16.37 11.18
N GLU A 143 -13.73 -16.39 9.87
CA GLU A 143 -14.07 -15.16 9.15
C GLU A 143 -15.43 -14.55 9.56
N SER A 144 -16.38 -15.36 10.06
CA SER A 144 -17.66 -14.87 10.61
C SER A 144 -18.49 -15.98 11.23
N ARG A 145 -19.43 -15.63 12.14
CA ARG A 145 -20.43 -16.57 12.68
C ARG A 145 -21.22 -17.31 11.59
N ALA A 146 -21.57 -16.65 10.49
CA ALA A 146 -22.29 -17.28 9.39
C ALA A 146 -21.44 -18.33 8.64
N ARG A 147 -20.11 -18.17 8.63
CA ARG A 147 -19.18 -19.15 8.05
C ARG A 147 -18.90 -20.29 9.01
N LEU A 148 -18.73 -20.01 10.31
CA LEU A 148 -18.60 -21.03 11.37
C LEU A 148 -19.68 -22.12 11.31
N MET A 149 -20.91 -21.75 10.96
CA MET A 149 -22.04 -22.67 10.89
C MET A 149 -22.10 -23.51 9.60
N LYS A 150 -21.17 -23.33 8.66
CA LYS A 150 -21.18 -24.08 7.39
C LYS A 150 -20.68 -25.50 7.60
N ALA A 151 -21.32 -26.44 6.91
CA ALA A 151 -20.80 -27.79 6.78
C ALA A 151 -19.49 -27.76 5.95
N ARG A 152 -18.52 -28.58 6.35
CA ARG A 152 -17.25 -28.71 5.62
C ARG A 152 -17.47 -29.31 4.24
N LEU A 153 -18.37 -30.28 4.13
CA LEU A 153 -18.79 -30.93 2.90
C LEU A 153 -20.31 -30.94 2.83
N SER A 154 -20.87 -30.54 1.70
CA SER A 154 -22.32 -30.52 1.49
C SER A 154 -22.68 -30.68 0.02
N ARG A 155 -23.75 -31.42 -0.28
CA ARG A 155 -24.32 -31.52 -1.64
C ARG A 155 -24.86 -30.18 -2.12
N ASP A 156 -24.46 -29.72 -3.31
CA ASP A 156 -25.06 -28.57 -3.99
C ASP A 156 -26.16 -29.08 -4.94
N GLU A 157 -27.36 -29.25 -4.40
CA GLU A 157 -28.53 -29.69 -5.16
C GLU A 157 -28.89 -28.72 -6.29
N ALA A 158 -28.65 -27.42 -6.09
CA ALA A 158 -28.97 -26.40 -7.09
C ALA A 158 -28.06 -26.46 -8.32
N THR A 159 -26.86 -27.01 -8.18
CA THR A 159 -25.92 -27.21 -9.29
C THR A 159 -25.89 -28.66 -9.78
N SER A 160 -26.43 -29.61 -9.03
CA SER A 160 -26.55 -31.02 -9.43
C SER A 160 -27.66 -31.24 -10.48
N SER A 161 -27.57 -32.31 -11.26
CA SER A 161 -28.55 -32.68 -12.28
C SER A 161 -28.43 -34.17 -12.65
N GLY A 162 -29.28 -34.68 -13.55
CA GLY A 162 -29.17 -36.07 -14.03
C GLY A 162 -27.84 -36.40 -14.71
N ARG A 163 -27.04 -35.41 -15.12
CA ARG A 163 -25.71 -35.61 -15.72
C ARG A 163 -24.55 -35.48 -14.72
N ARG A 164 -24.77 -34.87 -13.55
CA ARG A 164 -23.70 -34.63 -12.58
C ARG A 164 -24.19 -34.50 -11.15
N THR A 165 -23.35 -34.92 -10.22
CA THR A 165 -23.48 -34.67 -8.80
C THR A 165 -22.41 -33.67 -8.39
N VAL A 166 -22.77 -32.61 -7.67
CA VAL A 166 -21.82 -31.57 -7.23
C VAL A 166 -21.80 -31.48 -5.72
N ASP A 167 -20.65 -31.75 -5.11
CA ASP A 167 -20.42 -31.51 -3.69
C ASP A 167 -19.58 -30.23 -3.52
N THR A 168 -19.95 -29.41 -2.54
CA THR A 168 -19.16 -28.25 -2.11
C THR A 168 -18.32 -28.64 -0.91
N TRP A 169 -17.00 -28.42 -1.00
CA TRP A 169 -16.05 -28.69 0.06
C TRP A 169 -15.33 -27.41 0.50
N LEU A 170 -15.09 -27.28 1.81
CA LEU A 170 -14.40 -26.18 2.47
C LEU A 170 -13.10 -26.72 3.12
N PRO A 171 -12.00 -26.86 2.36
CA PRO A 171 -10.81 -27.62 2.79
C PRO A 171 -10.11 -27.00 4.00
N ILE A 172 -10.15 -25.68 4.08
CA ILE A 172 -9.48 -24.88 5.12
C ILE A 172 -10.46 -24.33 6.15
N HIS A 173 -11.66 -24.90 6.27
CA HIS A 173 -12.74 -24.34 7.10
C HIS A 173 -12.30 -24.09 8.54
N ASP A 174 -11.58 -25.03 9.11
CA ASP A 174 -11.18 -25.00 10.51
C ASP A 174 -9.80 -24.37 10.73
N TRP A 175 -9.20 -23.81 9.67
CA TRP A 175 -7.90 -23.17 9.76
C TRP A 175 -8.01 -21.76 10.35
N THR A 176 -7.07 -21.42 11.22
CA THR A 176 -6.83 -20.04 11.65
C THR A 176 -6.13 -19.25 10.54
N GLU A 177 -6.19 -17.92 10.62
CA GLU A 177 -5.41 -17.06 9.73
C GLU A 177 -3.91 -17.35 9.81
N GLU A 178 -3.41 -17.69 10.99
CA GLU A 178 -2.00 -18.05 11.15
C GLU A 178 -1.65 -19.31 10.34
N GLN A 179 -2.48 -20.35 10.40
CA GLN A 179 -2.30 -21.58 9.63
C GLN A 179 -2.34 -21.32 8.12
N VAL A 180 -3.23 -20.44 7.65
CA VAL A 180 -3.28 -20.00 6.25
C VAL A 180 -1.94 -19.40 5.82
N TRP A 181 -1.39 -18.48 6.62
CA TRP A 181 -0.12 -17.84 6.29
C TRP A 181 1.08 -18.78 6.41
N GLN A 182 1.08 -19.68 7.40
CA GLN A 182 2.10 -20.73 7.52
C GLN A 182 2.09 -21.61 6.28
N ARG A 183 0.92 -22.00 5.79
CA ARG A 183 0.77 -22.80 4.57
C ARG A 183 1.27 -22.05 3.34
N ILE A 184 0.88 -20.79 3.16
CA ILE A 184 1.36 -19.95 2.04
C ILE A 184 2.89 -19.89 2.03
N ARG A 185 3.52 -19.63 3.18
CA ARG A 185 4.98 -19.56 3.29
C ARG A 185 5.65 -20.89 2.96
N ALA A 186 5.05 -22.01 3.38
CA ALA A 186 5.56 -23.34 3.09
C ALA A 186 5.40 -23.73 1.61
N SER A 187 4.38 -23.20 0.91
CA SER A 187 4.09 -23.56 -0.48
C SER A 187 5.15 -23.10 -1.48
N GLY A 188 5.86 -22.01 -1.19
CA GLY A 188 6.75 -21.36 -2.17
C GLY A 188 6.04 -20.63 -3.32
N ALA A 189 4.70 -20.69 -3.39
CA ALA A 189 3.91 -19.92 -4.35
C ALA A 189 3.80 -18.44 -3.92
N PRO A 190 3.89 -17.48 -4.86
CA PRO A 190 3.78 -16.07 -4.52
C PRO A 190 2.39 -15.72 -3.97
N TYR A 191 2.34 -14.77 -3.03
CA TYR A 191 1.11 -14.15 -2.55
C TYR A 191 1.03 -12.69 -3.02
N HIS A 192 -0.15 -12.08 -2.92
CA HIS A 192 -0.36 -10.74 -3.45
C HIS A 192 0.30 -9.66 -2.57
N PRO A 193 1.04 -8.69 -3.13
CA PRO A 193 1.72 -7.63 -2.37
C PRO A 193 0.78 -6.66 -1.64
N ALA A 194 -0.54 -6.78 -1.82
CA ALA A 194 -1.51 -5.91 -1.14
C ALA A 194 -1.56 -6.24 0.37
N TYR A 195 -1.26 -7.47 0.74
CA TYR A 195 -1.14 -7.88 2.14
C TYR A 195 0.02 -7.15 2.84
N ASP A 196 1.17 -6.98 2.16
CA ASP A 196 2.30 -6.21 2.69
C ASP A 196 1.99 -4.71 2.80
N GLN A 197 0.96 -4.25 2.09
CA GLN A 197 0.42 -2.89 2.17
C GLN A 197 -0.66 -2.73 3.23
N GLY A 198 -0.85 -3.73 4.11
CA GLY A 198 -1.78 -3.68 5.24
C GLY A 198 -3.21 -4.11 4.94
N MET A 199 -3.49 -4.64 3.74
CA MET A 199 -4.81 -5.18 3.43
C MET A 199 -5.04 -6.50 4.18
N SER A 200 -6.21 -6.66 4.82
CA SER A 200 -6.56 -7.91 5.48
C SER A 200 -7.20 -8.94 4.54
N ARG A 201 -7.74 -8.49 3.39
CA ARG A 201 -8.56 -9.30 2.47
C ARG A 201 -8.35 -8.91 1.01
N LEU A 202 -8.60 -9.87 0.11
CA LEU A 202 -8.37 -9.68 -1.32
C LEU A 202 -9.44 -10.35 -2.19
N SER A 203 -10.11 -9.52 -3.00
CA SER A 203 -10.94 -9.92 -4.15
C SER A 203 -11.14 -8.67 -5.03
N CYS A 204 -12.22 -7.89 -4.82
CA CYS A 204 -12.27 -6.52 -5.31
C CYS A 204 -11.58 -5.55 -4.32
N SER A 205 -10.94 -4.50 -4.85
CA SER A 205 -10.19 -3.51 -4.08
C SER A 205 -11.08 -2.76 -3.10
N LEU A 206 -12.22 -2.26 -3.58
CA LEU A 206 -13.23 -1.55 -2.79
C LEU A 206 -14.46 -2.45 -2.57
N CYS A 207 -14.30 -3.47 -1.72
CA CYS A 207 -15.37 -4.42 -1.43
C CYS A 207 -16.37 -3.86 -0.40
N VAL A 208 -17.67 -3.90 -0.70
CA VAL A 208 -18.75 -3.51 0.25
C VAL A 208 -18.71 -4.29 1.58
N LEU A 209 -18.05 -5.45 1.60
CA LEU A 209 -17.91 -6.28 2.79
C LEU A 209 -16.62 -6.01 3.58
N ALA A 210 -15.73 -5.15 3.06
CA ALA A 210 -14.45 -4.85 3.68
C ALA A 210 -14.62 -4.02 4.96
N SER A 211 -13.62 -4.09 5.83
CA SER A 211 -13.57 -3.22 7.01
C SER A 211 -13.37 -1.76 6.59
N ARG A 212 -13.70 -0.81 7.47
CA ARG A 212 -13.41 0.61 7.19
C ARG A 212 -11.92 0.85 6.98
N ALA A 213 -11.06 0.19 7.76
CA ALA A 213 -9.61 0.30 7.62
C ALA A 213 -9.12 -0.18 6.24
N ASP A 214 -9.60 -1.35 5.79
CA ASP A 214 -9.28 -1.86 4.44
C ASP A 214 -9.78 -0.91 3.34
N LEU A 215 -10.98 -0.33 3.49
CA LEU A 215 -11.55 0.58 2.48
C LEU A 215 -10.74 1.88 2.38
N VAL A 216 -10.35 2.44 3.52
CA VAL A 216 -9.49 3.63 3.57
C VAL A 216 -8.13 3.31 2.95
N ARG A 217 -7.50 2.20 3.34
CA ARG A 217 -6.21 1.79 2.77
C ARG A 217 -6.31 1.51 1.28
N ALA A 218 -7.38 0.86 0.83
CA ALA A 218 -7.63 0.61 -0.58
C ALA A 218 -7.80 1.92 -1.37
N ALA A 219 -8.49 2.91 -0.81
CA ALA A 219 -8.62 4.22 -1.44
C ALA A 219 -7.29 4.99 -1.52
N GLN A 220 -6.40 4.85 -0.53
CA GLN A 220 -5.04 5.39 -0.61
C GLN A 220 -4.22 4.73 -1.72
N LEU A 221 -4.37 3.41 -1.90
CA LEU A 221 -3.61 2.62 -2.87
C LEU A 221 -4.20 2.65 -4.29
N ARG A 222 -5.49 2.99 -4.42
CA ARG A 222 -6.26 3.01 -5.68
C ARG A 222 -7.15 4.27 -5.75
N PRO A 223 -6.57 5.49 -5.69
CA PRO A 223 -7.35 6.72 -5.60
C PRO A 223 -8.26 6.93 -6.82
N GLU A 224 -7.84 6.55 -8.02
CA GLU A 224 -8.64 6.68 -9.24
C GLU A 224 -9.87 5.76 -9.21
N LEU A 225 -9.72 4.54 -8.69
CA LEU A 225 -10.84 3.61 -8.52
C LEU A 225 -11.81 4.11 -7.44
N ALA A 226 -11.28 4.68 -6.36
CA ALA A 226 -12.10 5.29 -5.31
C ALA A 226 -12.92 6.47 -5.84
N ALA A 227 -12.32 7.31 -6.69
CA ALA A 227 -13.01 8.39 -7.37
C ALA A 227 -14.10 7.87 -8.32
N GLU A 228 -13.83 6.84 -9.13
CA GLU A 228 -14.85 6.22 -9.99
C GLU A 228 -16.04 5.68 -9.17
N TYR A 229 -15.76 5.03 -8.04
CA TYR A 229 -16.80 4.53 -7.14
C TYR A 229 -17.62 5.67 -6.52
N ALA A 230 -16.99 6.80 -6.14
CA ALA A 230 -17.67 7.97 -5.60
C ALA A 230 -18.54 8.68 -6.64
N GLU A 231 -18.06 8.79 -7.87
CA GLU A 231 -18.84 9.31 -8.99
C GLU A 231 -20.05 8.41 -9.25
N LEU A 232 -19.85 7.09 -9.31
CA LEU A 232 -20.92 6.13 -9.52
C LEU A 232 -21.95 6.16 -8.39
N GLU A 233 -21.53 6.25 -7.12
CA GLU A 233 -22.40 6.40 -5.95
C GLU A 233 -23.34 7.60 -6.11
N THR A 234 -22.79 8.72 -6.60
CA THR A 234 -23.54 9.95 -6.88
C THR A 234 -24.49 9.76 -8.06
N GLN A 235 -24.05 9.13 -9.16
CA GLN A 235 -24.89 8.89 -10.34
C GLN A 235 -26.11 8.01 -10.01
N ILE A 236 -25.93 6.96 -9.23
CA ILE A 236 -27.02 6.01 -8.91
C ILE A 236 -27.87 6.43 -7.70
N GLN A 237 -27.48 7.48 -6.97
CA GLN A 237 -28.17 7.98 -5.78
C GLN A 237 -28.41 6.88 -4.72
N HIS A 238 -27.43 5.99 -4.55
CA HIS A 238 -27.47 4.91 -3.57
C HIS A 238 -26.12 4.82 -2.88
N ARG A 239 -26.09 4.98 -1.54
CA ARG A 239 -24.85 4.90 -0.76
C ARG A 239 -24.15 3.55 -0.96
N PHE A 240 -22.83 3.55 -0.97
CA PHE A 240 -21.95 2.40 -1.09
C PHE A 240 -22.20 1.40 0.03
N ARG A 241 -22.29 1.90 1.26
CA ARG A 241 -22.88 1.22 2.41
C ARG A 241 -23.82 2.16 3.16
N ASN A 242 -24.77 1.58 3.87
CA ASN A 242 -25.70 2.35 4.71
C ASN A 242 -24.97 3.18 5.77
N ASP A 243 -23.87 2.64 6.31
CA ASP A 243 -23.06 3.25 7.36
C ASP A 243 -21.84 4.03 6.83
N LEU A 244 -21.54 3.96 5.53
CA LEU A 244 -20.31 4.52 4.96
C LEU A 244 -20.44 4.80 3.46
N SER A 245 -20.34 6.07 3.06
CA SER A 245 -20.31 6.49 1.65
C SER A 245 -18.90 6.44 1.08
N MET A 246 -18.79 6.51 -0.25
CA MET A 246 -17.48 6.62 -0.91
C MET A 246 -16.82 7.95 -0.62
N ALA A 247 -17.57 9.04 -0.54
CA ALA A 247 -17.03 10.36 -0.18
C ALA A 247 -16.36 10.32 1.20
N GLU A 248 -17.00 9.69 2.21
CA GLU A 248 -16.42 9.53 3.55
C GLU A 248 -15.15 8.67 3.54
N ILE A 249 -15.09 7.64 2.68
CA ILE A 249 -13.89 6.80 2.51
C ILE A 249 -12.74 7.61 1.90
N VAL A 250 -13.01 8.37 0.83
CA VAL A 250 -12.01 9.19 0.14
C VAL A 250 -11.44 10.25 1.09
N THR A 251 -12.29 11.01 1.78
CA THR A 251 -11.84 12.00 2.76
C THR A 251 -11.01 11.37 3.89
N ALA A 252 -11.40 10.19 4.40
CA ALA A 252 -10.63 9.51 5.41
C ALA A 252 -9.26 9.04 4.89
N ALA A 253 -9.15 8.64 3.63
CA ALA A 253 -7.89 8.26 2.98
C ALA A 253 -6.93 9.45 2.83
N GLU A 254 -7.44 10.60 2.41
CA GLU A 254 -6.67 11.85 2.31
C GLU A 254 -6.16 12.31 3.68
N GLN A 255 -7.02 12.32 4.69
CA GLN A 255 -6.64 12.65 6.06
C GLN A 255 -5.57 11.71 6.62
N ALA A 256 -5.73 10.40 6.39
CA ALA A 256 -4.73 9.41 6.82
C ALA A 256 -3.38 9.61 6.11
N ALA A 257 -3.38 9.94 4.82
CA ALA A 257 -2.15 10.23 4.07
C ALA A 257 -1.42 11.48 4.60
N ILE A 258 -2.16 12.52 5.00
CA ILE A 258 -1.59 13.71 5.66
C ILE A 258 -0.93 13.32 7.00
N VAL A 259 -1.60 12.48 7.80
CA VAL A 259 -1.06 12.02 9.10
C VAL A 259 0.16 11.10 8.93
N GLU A 260 0.16 10.22 7.93
CA GLU A 260 1.35 9.39 7.61
C GLU A 260 2.54 10.25 7.17
N SER A 261 2.27 11.30 6.37
CA SER A 261 3.29 12.25 5.92
C SER A 261 3.87 13.07 7.08
N SER A 262 3.05 13.40 8.10
CA SER A 262 3.51 14.15 9.28
C SER A 262 4.21 13.29 10.33
N LYS A 263 3.80 12.02 10.49
CA LYS A 263 4.46 11.05 11.39
C LYS A 263 5.85 10.62 10.92
N GLY A 264 6.14 10.74 9.63
CA GLY A 264 7.44 10.40 9.07
C GLY A 264 8.53 11.44 9.31
N MET A 265 8.24 12.59 9.93
CA MET A 265 9.17 13.72 10.03
C MET A 265 9.88 13.76 11.40
N ALA A 266 11.15 13.36 11.45
CA ALA A 266 11.98 13.44 12.66
C ALA A 266 12.77 14.77 12.68
N THR A 267 12.68 15.50 13.78
CA THR A 267 13.36 16.78 14.00
C THR A 267 14.61 16.58 14.83
N ILE A 268 15.76 17.04 14.34
CA ILE A 268 17.05 17.03 15.03
C ILE A 268 17.45 18.48 15.28
N GLU A 269 17.57 18.87 16.54
CA GLU A 269 18.08 20.20 16.89
C GLU A 269 19.60 20.23 16.72
N LEU A 270 20.09 21.20 15.94
CA LEU A 270 21.52 21.37 15.66
C LEU A 270 22.16 22.39 16.61
N GLY A 271 21.38 23.34 17.12
CA GLY A 271 21.82 24.33 18.10
C GLY A 271 21.01 25.61 18.04
N GLN A 272 21.32 26.54 18.93
CA GLN A 272 20.65 27.84 19.02
C GLN A 272 21.68 28.96 19.10
N GLY A 273 21.46 30.05 18.37
CA GLY A 273 22.31 31.23 18.39
C GLY A 273 21.90 32.26 17.35
N GLU A 274 22.67 33.33 17.23
CA GLU A 274 22.49 34.35 16.20
C GLU A 274 22.91 33.78 14.83
N LEU A 275 22.03 33.80 13.84
CA LEU A 275 22.31 33.20 12.53
C LEU A 275 23.12 34.13 11.61
N TRP A 276 24.21 33.57 11.11
CA TRP A 276 25.13 34.18 10.15
C TRP A 276 25.53 33.17 9.07
N TRP A 277 26.24 33.62 8.05
CA TRP A 277 26.89 32.77 7.04
C TRP A 277 28.29 33.31 6.70
N PRO A 278 29.23 32.46 6.28
CA PRO A 278 30.57 32.92 5.93
C PRO A 278 30.54 33.97 4.81
N ARG A 279 31.43 34.96 4.87
CA ARG A 279 31.50 36.02 3.84
C ARG A 279 31.75 35.47 2.43
N SER A 280 32.47 34.36 2.33
CA SER A 280 32.73 33.67 1.06
C SER A 280 31.44 33.23 0.36
N GLU A 281 30.41 32.82 1.11
CA GLU A 281 29.13 32.38 0.53
C GLU A 281 28.49 33.46 -0.34
N ARG A 282 28.57 34.72 0.10
CA ARG A 282 28.09 35.86 -0.66
C ARG A 282 29.03 36.24 -1.80
N GLN A 283 30.34 36.07 -1.64
CA GLN A 283 31.33 36.40 -2.68
C GLN A 283 31.24 35.44 -3.87
N THR A 284 30.86 34.19 -3.64
CA THR A 284 30.75 33.15 -4.66
C THR A 284 29.30 32.81 -5.05
N ASP A 285 28.31 33.49 -4.46
CA ASP A 285 26.88 33.18 -4.58
C ASP A 285 26.50 31.72 -4.24
N ARG A 286 27.33 31.01 -3.46
CA ARG A 286 27.08 29.60 -3.11
C ARG A 286 25.93 29.46 -2.12
N TYR A 287 25.94 30.26 -1.05
CA TYR A 287 24.97 30.18 0.06
C TYR A 287 24.76 28.74 0.56
N GLY A 288 25.84 27.98 0.75
CA GLY A 288 25.82 26.57 1.15
C GLY A 288 25.73 26.33 2.65
N THR A 289 26.30 27.22 3.46
CA THR A 289 26.44 27.02 4.91
C THR A 289 25.97 28.24 5.72
N VAL A 290 25.61 27.97 6.98
CA VAL A 290 25.34 28.95 8.04
C VAL A 290 26.12 28.58 9.29
N PHE A 291 26.33 29.56 10.18
CA PHE A 291 26.86 29.34 11.53
C PHE A 291 26.04 30.11 12.56
N LEU A 292 26.16 29.72 13.82
CA LEU A 292 25.42 30.31 14.94
C LEU A 292 26.39 30.90 15.96
N VAL A 293 26.23 32.18 16.28
CA VAL A 293 27.01 32.89 17.32
C VAL A 293 26.25 32.86 18.65
N THR A 294 26.92 32.51 19.74
CA THR A 294 26.32 32.34 21.08
C THR A 294 26.77 33.38 22.10
N GLY A 295 27.87 34.09 21.83
CA GLY A 295 28.47 35.09 22.72
C GLY A 295 28.70 36.46 22.08
N PRO A 296 29.23 37.43 22.83
CA PRO A 296 29.50 38.78 22.32
C PRO A 296 30.70 38.82 21.35
N GLU A 297 31.58 37.82 21.38
CA GLU A 297 32.71 37.70 20.47
C GLU A 297 32.39 36.76 19.31
N ALA A 298 32.89 37.07 18.11
CA ALA A 298 32.66 36.27 16.91
C ALA A 298 33.27 34.86 16.96
N VAL A 299 34.06 34.56 17.99
CA VAL A 299 34.67 33.24 18.24
C VAL A 299 33.75 32.29 19.02
N ASP A 300 32.74 32.83 19.70
CA ASP A 300 31.77 32.05 20.47
C ASP A 300 30.67 31.54 19.54
N CYS A 301 30.90 30.37 18.95
CA CYS A 301 29.99 29.74 18.00
C CYS A 301 29.55 28.34 18.43
N VAL A 302 28.38 27.91 17.94
CA VAL A 302 27.91 26.53 18.09
C VAL A 302 28.86 25.59 17.36
N SER A 303 29.27 24.50 18.02
CA SER A 303 29.99 23.40 17.37
C SER A 303 29.01 22.42 16.74
N PHE A 304 29.24 22.07 15.49
CA PHE A 304 28.46 21.10 14.72
C PHE A 304 29.20 19.77 14.52
N GLU A 305 30.20 19.45 15.35
CA GLU A 305 30.93 18.17 15.30
C GLU A 305 30.01 16.94 15.40
N ASN A 306 28.91 17.07 16.14
CA ASN A 306 27.92 16.01 16.32
C ASN A 306 26.71 16.12 15.38
N ALA A 307 26.75 17.02 14.39
CA ALA A 307 25.68 17.13 13.42
C ALA A 307 25.61 15.85 12.58
N PRO A 308 24.41 15.39 12.18
CA PRO A 308 24.23 14.14 11.45
C PRO A 308 24.63 14.29 9.96
N VAL A 309 25.92 14.44 9.69
CA VAL A 309 26.48 14.58 8.34
C VAL A 309 26.06 13.42 7.44
N GLY A 310 25.67 13.72 6.21
CA GLY A 310 25.15 12.77 5.24
C GLY A 310 23.64 12.52 5.37
N GLN A 311 22.98 13.03 6.41
CA GLN A 311 21.53 12.88 6.57
C GLN A 311 20.79 13.85 5.66
N ARG A 312 19.79 13.34 4.93
CA ARG A 312 18.94 14.14 4.04
C ARG A 312 17.79 14.77 4.81
N GLY A 313 17.49 16.03 4.51
CA GLY A 313 16.39 16.73 5.14
C GLY A 313 16.26 18.19 4.72
N ARG A 314 15.46 18.92 5.48
CA ARG A 314 15.30 20.38 5.38
C ARG A 314 15.96 21.05 6.57
N LEU A 315 16.73 22.10 6.30
CA LEU A 315 17.30 22.94 7.33
C LEU A 315 16.31 24.05 7.64
N VAL A 316 15.86 24.13 8.88
CA VAL A 316 14.81 25.07 9.32
C VAL A 316 15.34 25.90 10.47
N ALA A 317 15.22 27.22 10.36
CA ALA A 317 15.50 28.16 11.43
C ALA A 317 14.18 28.55 12.11
N VAL A 318 14.00 28.14 13.37
CA VAL A 318 12.88 28.59 14.21
C VAL A 318 13.30 29.85 14.95
N VAL A 319 12.63 30.97 14.70
CA VAL A 319 12.99 32.27 15.30
C VAL A 319 12.65 32.28 16.80
N VAL A 320 13.66 32.46 17.63
CA VAL A 320 13.54 32.49 19.11
C VAL A 320 13.45 33.93 19.62
N GLU A 321 14.25 34.83 19.06
CA GLU A 321 14.26 36.25 19.41
C GLU A 321 14.53 37.08 18.14
N THR A 322 13.82 38.20 18.02
CA THR A 322 13.98 39.10 16.88
C THR A 322 14.93 40.25 17.21
N ARG A 323 15.82 40.57 16.27
CA ARG A 323 16.79 41.66 16.39
C ARG A 323 16.72 42.55 15.16
N ARG A 324 17.13 43.82 15.33
CA ARG A 324 17.22 44.74 14.19
C ARG A 324 18.41 44.32 13.33
N SER A 325 18.15 43.88 12.09
CA SER A 325 19.22 43.48 11.17
C SER A 325 20.11 44.68 10.84
N ASN A 326 21.43 44.50 11.00
CA ASN A 326 22.44 45.50 10.64
C ASN A 326 22.92 45.38 9.19
N HIS A 327 22.34 44.47 8.39
CA HIS A 327 22.73 44.25 7.00
C HIS A 327 21.94 45.19 6.06
N CYS A 328 22.60 45.77 5.06
CA CYS A 328 21.95 46.61 4.04
C CYS A 328 21.24 45.82 2.91
N GLY A 329 21.16 44.49 3.02
CA GLY A 329 20.72 43.60 1.93
C GLY A 329 21.73 43.44 0.77
N ASP A 330 21.27 42.77 -0.28
CA ASP A 330 21.91 42.72 -1.60
C ASP A 330 21.05 43.50 -2.61
N LEU A 331 21.43 44.75 -2.85
CA LEU A 331 20.70 45.66 -3.74
C LEU A 331 20.69 45.18 -5.20
N THR A 332 21.72 44.45 -5.64
CA THR A 332 21.80 43.95 -7.02
C THR A 332 20.83 42.79 -7.26
N ARG A 333 20.56 42.00 -6.21
CA ARG A 333 19.63 40.85 -6.25
C ARG A 333 18.24 41.18 -5.70
N GLY A 334 17.99 42.43 -5.30
CA GLY A 334 16.73 42.86 -4.70
C GLY A 334 16.42 42.16 -3.37
N LEU A 335 17.44 41.73 -2.64
CA LEU A 335 17.31 41.05 -1.36
C LEU A 335 17.50 42.06 -0.25
N ALA A 336 16.53 42.16 0.66
CA ALA A 336 16.64 43.01 1.84
C ALA A 336 16.25 42.20 3.08
N PRO A 337 16.90 42.45 4.25
CA PRO A 337 16.45 41.86 5.49
C PRO A 337 15.02 42.28 5.78
N SER A 338 14.24 41.34 6.28
CA SER A 338 12.91 41.58 6.80
C SER A 338 12.85 41.01 8.21
N THR A 339 12.18 41.70 9.14
CA THR A 339 12.06 41.22 10.52
C THR A 339 11.02 40.09 10.58
N PRO A 340 11.40 38.86 10.96
CA PRO A 340 10.45 37.76 11.14
C PRO A 340 9.70 37.89 12.46
N MET A 341 8.71 37.02 12.69
CA MET A 341 8.02 36.91 14.00
C MET A 341 8.70 35.88 14.90
N VAL A 342 8.66 36.08 16.22
CA VAL A 342 9.06 35.03 17.17
C VAL A 342 8.16 33.81 16.99
N GLY A 343 8.76 32.62 16.94
CA GLY A 343 8.11 31.34 16.64
C GLY A 343 7.94 31.04 15.15
N GLU A 344 8.30 31.96 14.26
CA GLU A 344 8.26 31.71 12.83
C GLU A 344 9.28 30.63 12.42
N GLU A 345 8.83 29.66 11.61
CA GLU A 345 9.68 28.61 11.06
C GLU A 345 10.07 28.97 9.63
N VAL A 346 11.35 29.27 9.41
CA VAL A 346 11.87 29.65 8.11
C VAL A 346 12.70 28.50 7.55
N THR A 347 12.24 27.90 6.44
CA THR A 347 13.01 26.84 5.76
C THR A 347 14.14 27.49 4.96
N LEU A 348 15.39 27.13 5.29
CA LEU A 348 16.57 27.65 4.62
C LEU A 348 16.89 26.87 3.34
N GLY A 349 16.59 25.57 3.30
CA GLY A 349 16.88 24.74 2.13
C GLY A 349 16.56 23.27 2.35
N ALA A 350 16.79 22.46 1.30
CA ALA A 350 16.64 21.01 1.32
C ALA A 350 17.85 20.35 0.64
N GLY A 351 18.32 19.22 1.17
CA GLY A 351 19.46 18.52 0.62
C GLY A 351 20.10 17.55 1.59
N THR A 352 21.38 17.25 1.38
CA THR A 352 22.20 16.39 2.23
C THR A 352 23.03 17.24 3.19
N LEU A 353 22.91 17.01 4.50
CA LEU A 353 23.62 17.79 5.51
C LEU A 353 25.12 17.55 5.46
N PHE A 354 25.88 18.64 5.48
CA PHE A 354 27.33 18.64 5.63
C PHE A 354 27.76 19.74 6.61
N THR A 355 29.01 19.69 7.03
CA THR A 355 29.62 20.69 7.91
C THR A 355 30.97 21.14 7.35
N GLU A 356 31.38 22.35 7.70
CA GLU A 356 32.70 22.91 7.34
C GLU A 356 33.44 23.32 8.61
N THR A 357 34.76 23.10 8.59
CA THR A 357 35.68 23.48 9.66
C THR A 357 36.32 24.82 9.33
N ASP A 358 36.19 25.77 10.24
CA ASP A 358 36.90 27.04 10.18
C ASP A 358 38.39 26.78 10.38
N ARG A 359 39.21 27.18 9.41
CA ARG A 359 40.65 26.91 9.40
C ARG A 359 41.42 27.72 10.44
N ASP A 360 40.92 28.89 10.81
CA ASP A 360 41.58 29.80 11.76
C ASP A 360 41.25 29.40 13.20
N LEU A 361 40.03 28.90 13.44
CA LEU A 361 39.57 28.46 14.77
C LEU A 361 39.81 26.96 15.02
N GLY A 362 40.02 26.16 13.98
CA GLY A 362 40.20 24.71 14.08
C GLY A 362 38.93 23.97 14.55
N ARG A 363 37.75 24.56 14.39
CA ARG A 363 36.47 24.03 14.89
C ARG A 363 35.43 23.92 13.77
N THR A 364 34.62 22.86 13.83
CA THR A 364 33.49 22.66 12.92
C THR A 364 32.32 23.52 13.36
N ASN A 365 32.23 24.73 12.82
CA ASN A 365 31.29 25.77 13.24
C ASN A 365 30.27 26.17 12.16
N ALA A 366 30.38 25.62 10.95
CA ALA A 366 29.43 25.87 9.88
C ALA A 366 28.69 24.57 9.50
N VAL A 367 27.39 24.70 9.22
CA VAL A 367 26.51 23.62 8.78
C VAL A 367 25.72 24.03 7.55
N GLY A 368 25.54 23.11 6.61
CA GLY A 368 24.94 23.40 5.31
C GLY A 368 24.16 22.23 4.72
N LEU A 369 23.53 22.47 3.57
CA LEU A 369 22.87 21.44 2.77
C LEU A 369 23.42 21.46 1.35
N ALA A 370 23.95 20.33 0.90
CA ALA A 370 24.28 20.12 -0.50
C ALA A 370 22.99 19.76 -1.25
N PRO A 371 22.61 20.52 -2.29
CA PRO A 371 21.37 20.28 -3.01
C PRO A 371 21.47 19.04 -3.90
N ASP A 372 20.32 18.52 -4.32
CA ASP A 372 20.23 17.27 -5.08
C ASP A 372 20.20 17.48 -6.61
N ASP A 373 20.28 18.72 -7.07
CA ASP A 373 20.04 19.16 -8.45
C ASP A 373 21.31 19.74 -9.12
N ASP A 374 22.49 19.42 -8.60
CA ASP A 374 23.82 19.80 -9.13
C ASP A 374 24.01 21.31 -9.39
N ARG A 375 23.20 22.18 -8.77
CA ARG A 375 23.37 23.63 -8.87
C ARG A 375 24.60 24.09 -8.09
N ASP A 376 25.33 25.06 -8.65
CA ASP A 376 26.55 25.61 -8.04
C ASP A 376 26.31 26.88 -7.20
N THR A 377 25.11 27.44 -7.25
CA THR A 377 24.72 28.69 -6.54
C THR A 377 23.43 28.50 -5.75
N ASP A 378 23.22 29.36 -4.74
CA ASP A 378 22.00 29.42 -3.93
C ASP A 378 21.57 28.07 -3.35
N TRP A 379 22.52 27.32 -2.78
CA TRP A 379 22.28 26.02 -2.15
C TRP A 379 21.23 26.09 -1.03
N LEU A 380 21.24 27.17 -0.26
CA LEU A 380 20.16 27.62 0.62
C LEU A 380 19.46 28.83 -0.01
N ASP A 381 18.17 29.03 0.29
CA ASP A 381 17.36 30.16 -0.18
C ASP A 381 17.91 31.48 0.40
N PRO A 382 18.47 32.37 -0.43
CA PRO A 382 18.99 33.64 0.03
C PRO A 382 17.92 34.50 0.72
N ARG A 383 16.66 34.49 0.27
CA ARG A 383 15.59 35.28 0.92
C ARG A 383 15.35 34.81 2.35
N ALA A 384 15.34 33.49 2.56
CA ALA A 384 15.24 32.89 3.88
C ALA A 384 16.45 33.28 4.75
N LEU A 385 17.66 33.24 4.20
CA LEU A 385 18.88 33.66 4.90
C LEU A 385 18.82 35.13 5.33
N TYR A 386 18.50 36.05 4.42
CA TYR A 386 18.38 37.48 4.73
C TYR A 386 17.26 37.77 5.73
N ARG A 387 16.20 36.96 5.77
CA ARG A 387 15.13 37.04 6.77
C ARG A 387 15.58 36.58 8.15
N CYS A 388 16.45 35.57 8.24
CA CYS A 388 16.97 35.05 9.51
C CYS A 388 18.28 35.71 9.97
N HIS A 389 18.92 36.52 9.13
CA HIS A 389 20.19 37.17 9.46
C HIS A 389 20.09 38.00 10.74
N ASN A 390 21.05 37.81 11.64
CA ASN A 390 21.15 38.49 12.94
C ASN A 390 20.01 38.14 13.93
N GLN A 391 19.09 37.23 13.58
CA GLN A 391 18.06 36.77 14.50
C GLN A 391 18.62 35.66 15.38
N ILE A 392 18.12 35.54 16.61
CA ILE A 392 18.39 34.35 17.43
C ILE A 392 17.45 33.25 16.94
N VAL A 393 18.02 32.16 16.45
CA VAL A 393 17.26 31.02 15.92
C VAL A 393 17.68 29.74 16.59
N ARG A 394 16.73 28.81 16.70
CA ARG A 394 16.99 27.40 16.96
C ARG A 394 16.99 26.69 15.61
N LEU A 395 18.15 26.16 15.24
CA LEU A 395 18.36 25.52 13.94
C LEU A 395 18.06 24.04 14.04
N GLU A 396 17.23 23.55 13.12
CA GLU A 396 16.75 22.16 13.09
C GLU A 396 17.03 21.53 11.72
N LEU A 397 17.45 20.26 11.73
CA LEU A 397 17.32 19.38 10.57
C LEU A 397 16.02 18.59 10.69
N ARG A 398 15.09 18.80 9.75
CA ARG A 398 13.85 18.02 9.65
C ARG A 398 14.02 16.95 8.58
N THR A 399 13.93 15.69 8.99
CA THR A 399 14.19 14.51 8.17
C THR A 399 12.89 13.76 7.94
N GLY A 400 12.72 13.11 6.78
CA GLY A 400 11.46 12.46 6.42
C GLY A 400 11.65 11.24 5.53
N SER A 401 10.73 10.27 5.61
CA SER A 401 10.75 9.03 4.79
C SER A 401 10.83 9.30 3.28
N HIS A 402 10.29 10.43 2.82
CA HIS A 402 10.33 10.87 1.43
C HIS A 402 11.72 11.35 0.97
N PHE A 403 12.60 11.80 1.88
CA PHE A 403 13.94 12.28 1.56
C PHE A 403 14.98 11.16 1.52
N ASN A 404 14.70 9.98 2.07
CA ASN A 404 15.66 8.88 2.22
C ASN A 404 15.75 7.91 1.04
N ARG A 405 15.00 8.12 -0.05
CA ARG A 405 15.14 7.32 -1.27
C ARG A 405 16.36 7.79 -2.06
N ARG A 406 17.44 7.00 -2.03
CA ARG A 406 18.52 7.10 -3.03
C ARG A 406 17.91 6.99 -4.43
N VAL A 407 18.16 7.98 -5.29
CA VAL A 407 18.10 7.75 -6.73
C VAL A 407 19.25 6.79 -7.06
N PRO A 408 19.00 5.59 -7.62
CA PRO A 408 20.08 4.70 -8.02
C PRO A 408 20.81 5.32 -9.20
N GLY A 409 22.05 5.77 -8.99
CA GLY A 409 22.97 6.08 -10.09
C GLY A 409 23.71 7.40 -10.02
N THR A 410 24.56 7.59 -9.01
CA THR A 410 25.74 8.46 -9.14
C THR A 410 26.89 7.81 -8.36
N ARG A 411 27.97 7.47 -9.06
CA ARG A 411 29.22 7.02 -8.45
C ARG A 411 29.87 8.21 -7.76
N PRO A 412 30.51 8.04 -6.59
CA PRO A 412 31.32 9.10 -6.01
C PRO A 412 32.53 9.34 -6.94
N HIS A 413 32.69 10.58 -7.40
CA HIS A 413 33.97 11.04 -7.92
C HIS A 413 34.96 11.08 -6.75
N ALA A 414 36.00 10.25 -6.84
CA ALA A 414 37.16 10.35 -5.96
C ALA A 414 37.92 11.65 -6.29
N ALA A 415 38.29 12.38 -5.24
CA ALA A 415 39.29 13.45 -5.29
C ALA A 415 40.69 12.87 -5.48
#